data_AF-E5BE49-F1
#
_entry.id   AF-E5BE49-F1
#
_cell.length_a   1.000
_cell.length_b   1.000
_cell.length_c   1.000
_cell.angle_alpha   90.00
_cell.angle_beta   90.00
_cell.angle_gamma   90.00
#
_symmetry.space_group_name_H-M   'P 1'
#
loop_
_entity.id
_entity.type
_entity.pdbx_description
1 polymer ?
#
loop_
_entity_poly.entity_id
_entity_poly.type
_entity_poly.pdbx_seq_one_letter_code
_entity_poly.pdbx_strand_id
1 'polypeptide(L)' 'MEKKKVIVCRGMTCGKKNQKMWEALSKREDIILEEVRCFGQCKKGPNVKIDGQIYHFMDLEKVEWFLNK' A
#
# COMPACT_ATOMS: atom_id res chain seq x y z
N MET A 1 1.16 16.47 -13.27
CA MET A 1 0.44 15.19 -13.11
C MET A 1 -0.13 15.16 -11.71
N GLU A 2 -1.37 14.70 -11.55
CA GLU A 2 -1.97 14.49 -10.24
C GLU A 2 -1.27 13.28 -9.57
N LYS A 3 -0.90 13.40 -8.29
CA LYS A 3 -0.21 12.33 -7.55
C LYS A 3 -1.21 11.21 -7.22
N LYS A 4 -0.83 9.96 -7.46
CA LYS A 4 -1.65 8.80 -7.06
C LYS A 4 -1.71 8.65 -5.55
N LYS A 5 -2.87 8.27 -5.03
CA LYS A 5 -3.07 8.05 -3.59
C LYS A 5 -2.88 6.59 -3.23
N VAL A 6 -1.93 6.29 -2.36
CA VAL A 6 -1.59 4.95 -1.89
C VAL A 6 -1.85 4.86 -0.38
N ILE A 7 -2.75 3.97 0.03
CA ILE A 7 -3.03 3.72 1.46
C ILE A 7 -2.59 2.31 1.82
N VAL A 8 -1.61 2.18 2.71
CA VAL A 8 -1.05 0.88 3.12
C VAL A 8 -1.71 0.40 4.42
N CYS A 9 -2.16 -0.86 4.43
CA CYS A 9 -2.65 -1.48 5.67
C CYS A 9 -1.48 -1.78 6.62
N ARG A 10 -1.50 -1.20 7.82
CA ARG A 10 -0.41 -1.28 8.80
C ARG A 10 -0.79 -1.94 10.13
N GLY A 11 -2.02 -2.45 10.27
CA GLY A 11 -2.44 -3.19 11.47
C GLY A 11 -1.77 -4.55 11.62
N MET A 12 -1.99 -5.17 12.78
CA MET A 12 -1.23 -6.31 13.33
C MET A 12 -0.76 -7.37 12.30
N THR A 13 -1.65 -7.86 11.44
CA THR A 13 -1.30 -8.89 10.44
C THR A 13 -0.56 -8.34 9.20
N CYS A 14 -0.96 -7.17 8.70
CA CYS A 14 -0.38 -6.59 7.48
C CYS A 14 0.89 -5.77 7.78
N GLY A 15 0.95 -5.10 8.93
CA GLY A 15 2.02 -4.16 9.29
C GLY A 15 3.40 -4.78 9.18
N LYS A 16 3.62 -5.94 9.81
CA LYS A 16 4.92 -6.64 9.72
C LYS A 16 5.28 -7.02 8.28
N LYS A 17 4.29 -7.45 7.48
CA LYS A 17 4.50 -7.84 6.07
C LYS A 17 4.75 -6.61 5.17
N ASN A 18 4.14 -5.48 5.50
CA ASN A 18 4.22 -4.22 4.75
C ASN A 18 5.36 -3.31 5.19
N GLN A 19 6.18 -3.67 6.19
CA GLN A 19 7.22 -2.79 6.73
C GLN A 19 8.19 -2.29 5.66
N LYS A 20 8.77 -3.20 4.87
CA LYS A 20 9.72 -2.82 3.81
C LYS A 20 9.07 -1.99 2.70
N MET A 21 7.84 -2.34 2.33
CA MET A 21 7.08 -1.59 1.32
C MET A 21 6.75 -0.18 1.81
N TRP A 22 6.37 -0.03 3.08
CA TRP A 22 6.12 1.28 3.69
C TRP A 22 7.37 2.15 3.68
N GLU A 23 8.51 1.63 4.14
CA GLU A 23 9.79 2.36 4.16
C GLU A 23 10.28 2.78 2.78
N ALA A 24 10.00 1.97 1.74
CA ALA A 24 10.33 2.31 0.37
C ALA A 24 9.40 3.41 -0.16
N LEU A 25 8.08 3.24 -0.02
CA LEU A 25 7.09 4.20 -0.51
C LEU A 25 7.15 5.53 0.25
N SER A 26 7.54 5.56 1.53
CA SER A 26 7.63 6.79 2.32
C SER A 26 8.73 7.75 1.86
N LYS A 27 9.65 7.28 1.02
CA LYS A 27 10.71 8.08 0.42
C LYS A 27 10.32 8.66 -0.94
N ARG A 28 9.15 8.30 -1.46
CA ARG A 28 8.66 8.77 -2.76
C ARG A 28 7.96 10.12 -2.60
N GLU A 29 8.29 11.04 -3.49
CA GLU A 29 7.67 12.37 -3.53
C GLU A 29 6.54 12.46 -4.57
N ASP A 30 6.40 11.47 -5.43
CA ASP A 30 5.46 11.45 -6.57
C ASP A 30 4.11 10.81 -6.24
N ILE A 31 3.92 10.34 -5.01
CA ILE A 31 2.66 9.77 -4.50
C ILE A 31 2.17 10.51 -3.25
N ILE A 32 0.89 10.30 -2.93
CA ILE A 32 0.33 10.62 -1.61
C ILE A 32 0.25 9.31 -0.83
N LEU A 33 1.16 9.11 0.13
CA LEU A 33 1.19 7.91 0.96
C LEU A 33 0.44 8.14 2.28
N GLU A 34 -0.50 7.25 2.60
CA GLU A 34 -1.18 7.20 3.87
C GLU A 34 -1.14 5.77 4.45
N GLU A 35 -1.36 5.64 5.75
CA GLU A 35 -1.60 4.35 6.39
C GLU A 35 -3.02 4.23 6.93
N VAL A 36 -3.47 3.00 7.06
CA VAL A 36 -4.68 2.66 7.81
C VAL A 36 -4.39 1.49 8.73
N ARG A 37 -5.09 1.44 9.86
CA ARG A 37 -4.99 0.30 10.77
C ARG A 37 -5.50 -1.00 10.13
N CYS A 38 -6.66 -1.03 9.48
CA CYS A 38 -7.16 -2.25 8.88
C CYS A 38 -8.21 -1.99 7.81
N PHE A 39 -8.20 -2.79 6.74
CA PHE A 39 -9.27 -2.82 5.72
C PHE A 39 -10.31 -3.94 5.97
N GLY A 40 -10.22 -4.69 7.07
CA GLY A 40 -11.09 -5.83 7.36
C GLY A 40 -10.81 -7.09 6.51
N GLN A 41 -9.74 -7.10 5.71
CA GLN A 41 -9.44 -8.14 4.71
C GLN A 41 -8.17 -8.95 5.06
N CYS A 42 -7.94 -9.25 6.35
CA CYS A 42 -6.69 -9.88 6.81
C CYS A 42 -6.39 -11.23 6.15
N LYS A 43 -7.43 -12.03 5.83
CA LYS A 43 -7.28 -13.33 5.14
C LYS A 43 -6.68 -13.21 3.73
N LYS A 44 -6.74 -12.00 3.13
CA LYS A 44 -6.21 -11.69 1.79
C LYS A 44 -5.05 -10.68 1.85
N GLY A 45 -4.49 -10.45 3.04
CA GLY A 45 -3.38 -9.52 3.21
C GLY A 45 -2.05 -10.04 2.66
N PRO A 46 -1.07 -9.16 2.35
CA PRO A 46 -1.09 -7.73 2.66
C PRO A 46 -2.00 -6.91 1.73
N ASN A 47 -2.62 -5.86 2.29
CA ASN A 47 -3.62 -5.06 1.58
C ASN A 47 -3.12 -3.62 1.37
N VAL A 48 -3.37 -3.09 0.18
CA VAL A 48 -3.05 -1.69 -0.20
C VAL A 48 -4.23 -1.14 -0.99
N LYS A 49 -4.55 0.15 -0.81
CA LYS A 49 -5.56 0.86 -1.61
C LYS A 49 -4.85 1.85 -2.52
N ILE A 50 -5.07 1.76 -3.83
CA ILE A 50 -4.52 2.68 -4.84
C ILE A 50 -5.69 3.32 -5.56
N ASP A 51 -5.77 4.65 -5.56
CA ASP A 51 -6.81 5.45 -6.23
C ASP A 51 -8.24 4.95 -5.98
N GLY A 52 -8.55 4.64 -4.72
CA GLY A 52 -9.90 4.20 -4.34
C GLY A 52 -10.12 2.67 -4.33
N GLN A 53 -9.27 1.90 -5.00
CA GLN A 53 -9.43 0.44 -5.14
C GLN A 53 -8.51 -0.33 -4.21
N ILE A 54 -9.04 -1.33 -3.50
CA ILE A 54 -8.27 -2.22 -2.62
C ILE A 54 -7.69 -3.39 -3.42
N TYR A 55 -6.40 -3.62 -3.23
CA TYR A 55 -5.64 -4.74 -3.77
C TYR A 55 -5.13 -5.65 -2.65
N HIS A 56 -5.06 -6.94 -2.95
CA HIS A 56 -4.78 -8.02 -2.03
C HIS A 56 -3.48 -8.73 -2.38
N PHE A 57 -2.88 -9.43 -1.42
CA PHE A 57 -1.60 -10.15 -1.59
C PHE A 57 -0.50 -9.27 -2.21
N MET A 58 -0.48 -8.00 -1.80
CA MET A 58 0.41 -6.99 -2.33
C MET A 58 1.81 -7.08 -1.71
N ASP A 59 2.78 -6.72 -2.52
CA ASP A 59 4.18 -6.47 -2.19
C ASP A 59 4.65 -5.20 -2.91
N LEU A 60 5.90 -4.77 -2.67
CA LEU A 60 6.43 -3.55 -3.25
C LEU A 60 6.44 -3.60 -4.79
N GLU A 61 6.84 -4.73 -5.37
CA GLU A 61 6.93 -4.90 -6.84
C GLU A 61 5.57 -4.67 -7.51
N LYS A 62 4.50 -5.27 -6.97
CA LYS A 62 3.15 -5.07 -7.49
C LYS A 62 2.69 -3.62 -7.34
N VAL A 63 2.97 -2.97 -6.22
CA VAL A 63 2.61 -1.56 -6.04
C VAL A 63 3.33 -0.68 -7.06
N GLU A 64 4.63 -0.88 -7.24
CA GLU A 64 5.43 -0.16 -8.24
C GLU A 64 4.86 -0.34 -9.66
N TRP A 65 4.44 -1.56 -10.01
CA TRP A 65 3.80 -1.82 -11.30
C TRP A 65 2.50 -1.03 -11.49
N PHE A 66 1.66 -0.89 -10.45
CA PHE A 66 0.43 -0.07 -10.55
C PHE A 66 0.73 1.44 -10.61
N LEU A 67 1.81 1.88 -9.99
CA LEU A 67 2.19 3.30 -9.97
C LEU A 67 2.78 3.75 -11.31
N ASN A 68 3.48 2.86 -12.02
CA ASN A 68 4.10 3.15 -13.32
C ASN A 68 3.16 2.95 -14.52
N LYS A 69 1.90 2.57 -14.29
CA LYS A 69 0.82 2.57 -15.30
C LYS A 69 0.17 3.93 -15.42
#